data_AF-A0A0F9XWI9-F1
#
_entry.id   AF-A0A0F9XWI9-F1
#
_cell.length_a   1.000
_cell.length_b   1.000
_cell.length_c   1.000
_cell.angle_alpha   90.00
_cell.angle_beta   90.00
_cell.angle_gamma   90.00
#
_symmetry.space_group_name_H-M   'P 1'
#
loop_
_entity.id
_entity.type
_entity.pdbx_description
1 polymer ?
#
loop_
_entity_poly.entity_id
_entity_poly.type
_entity_poly.pdbx_seq_one_letter_code
_entity_poly.pdbx_strand_id
1 'polypeptide(L)'
;GKVVSFKGSPKLASGFADAALKRLEDKSISVRYREALEYKLEILRRDKVNALTPEKTQVELDKAQAYLEEAATLLNPSDGPWLFGQQRPTELDAHLVVMILRLQDVGRDSVVPDSLKQYGKMAFDEPSFKAVMGGRSTMYDGSGSKK
;
A
#
# COMPACT_ATOMS: atom_id res chain seq x y z
N GLY A 1 -8.23 2.53 1.16
CA GLY A 1 -7.07 2.85 0.30
C GLY A 1 -5.74 3.04 1.04
N LYS A 2 -5.52 4.16 1.75
CA LYS A 2 -4.20 4.48 2.35
C LYS A 2 -3.76 3.55 3.48
N VAL A 3 -4.67 3.02 4.30
CA VAL A 3 -4.33 2.22 5.49
C VAL A 3 -3.78 0.83 5.14
N VAL A 4 -4.20 0.31 3.98
CA VAL A 4 -3.96 -1.07 3.52
C VAL A 4 -2.62 -1.24 2.78
N SER A 5 -1.98 -0.15 2.37
CA SER A 5 -0.76 -0.16 1.54
C SER A 5 0.55 0.16 2.30
N PHE A 6 0.50 0.46 3.61
CA PHE A 6 1.70 0.73 4.42
C PHE A 6 1.90 -0.32 5.52
N LYS A 7 3.13 -0.84 5.61
CA LYS A 7 3.61 -1.66 6.73
C LYS A 7 3.93 -0.72 7.90
N GLY A 8 3.11 -0.73 8.95
CA GLY A 8 3.35 0.13 10.12
C GLY A 8 2.92 1.58 9.91
N SER A 9 1.66 1.79 9.56
CA SER A 9 1.00 3.08 9.49
C SER A 9 1.23 4.01 10.71
N PRO A 10 1.32 3.50 11.96
CA PRO A 10 1.57 4.36 13.12
C PRO A 10 2.95 5.01 13.09
N LYS A 11 4.00 4.33 12.59
CA LYS A 11 5.40 4.80 12.70
C LYS A 11 5.75 5.95 11.75
N LEU A 12 5.17 6.00 10.55
CA LEU A 12 5.40 7.12 9.63
C LEU A 12 4.61 8.37 10.07
N ALA A 13 3.38 8.18 10.54
CA ALA A 13 2.59 9.27 11.11
C ALA A 13 3.22 9.78 12.42
N SER A 14 3.74 8.87 13.26
CA SER A 14 4.49 9.24 14.46
C SER A 14 5.78 9.95 14.08
N GLY A 15 6.59 9.48 13.12
CA GLY A 15 7.85 10.12 12.78
C GLY A 15 7.74 11.59 12.33
N PHE A 16 6.68 11.95 11.59
CA PHE A 16 6.40 13.36 11.26
C PHE A 16 5.89 14.15 12.47
N ALA A 17 5.09 13.53 13.34
CA ALA A 17 4.62 14.15 14.58
C ALA A 17 5.78 14.33 15.58
N ASP A 18 6.69 13.36 15.69
CA ASP A 18 7.85 13.32 16.57
C ASP A 18 8.86 14.39 16.15
N ALA A 19 9.11 14.56 14.85
CA ALA A 19 9.94 15.64 14.33
C ALA A 19 9.35 17.03 14.63
N ALA A 20 8.03 17.18 14.51
CA ALA A 20 7.34 18.43 14.82
C ALA A 20 7.31 18.70 16.34
N LEU A 21 7.08 17.68 17.18
CA LEU A 21 7.14 17.77 18.65
C LEU A 21 8.55 18.18 19.11
N LYS A 22 9.60 17.51 18.60
CA LYS A 22 10.99 17.87 18.89
C LYS A 22 11.33 19.31 18.49
N ARG A 23 10.76 19.80 17.39
CA ARG A 23 10.98 21.18 16.95
C ARG A 23 10.25 22.20 17.84
N LEU A 24 9.10 21.84 18.42
CA LEU A 24 8.35 22.68 19.35
C LEU A 24 9.05 22.83 20.72
N GLU A 25 9.92 21.89 21.11
CA GLU A 25 10.73 21.99 22.33
C GLU A 25 11.77 23.11 22.27
N ASP A 26 12.17 23.53 21.07
CA ASP A 26 13.09 24.65 20.88
C ASP A 26 12.39 25.98 21.21
N LYS A 27 12.90 26.69 22.23
CA LYS A 27 12.37 27.99 22.65
C LYS A 27 12.80 29.15 21.74
N SER A 28 13.78 28.96 20.86
CA SER A 28 14.27 30.01 19.96
C SER A 28 13.45 30.16 18.68
N ILE A 29 12.45 29.30 18.45
CA ILE A 29 11.57 29.45 17.28
C ILE A 29 10.60 30.62 17.45
N SER A 30 10.25 31.26 16.33
CA SER A 30 9.28 32.34 16.33
C SER A 30 7.87 31.84 16.69
N VAL A 31 7.06 32.75 17.25
CA VAL A 31 5.65 32.48 17.62
C VAL A 31 4.86 31.97 16.40
N ARG A 32 4.98 32.65 15.26
CA ARG A 32 4.30 32.25 14.01
C ARG A 32 4.71 30.84 13.54
N TYR A 33 5.98 30.47 13.71
CA TYR A 33 6.45 29.15 13.30
C TYR A 33 5.96 28.06 14.26
N ARG A 34 5.86 28.37 15.55
CA ARG A 34 5.27 27.50 16.58
C ARG A 34 3.79 27.20 16.27
N GLU A 35 2.99 28.24 16.03
CA GLU A 35 1.57 28.10 15.69
C GLU A 35 1.36 27.24 14.42
N ALA A 36 2.19 27.45 13.39
CA ALA A 36 2.13 26.66 12.17
C ALA A 36 2.50 25.18 12.39
N LEU A 37 3.48 24.90 13.26
CA LEU A 37 3.84 23.53 13.63
C LEU A 37 2.72 22.85 14.43
N GLU A 38 2.12 23.54 15.39
CA GLU A 38 0.99 23.04 16.19
C GLU A 38 -0.21 22.71 15.31
N TYR A 39 -0.59 23.60 14.40
CA TYR A 39 -1.66 23.37 13.43
C TYR A 39 -1.38 22.15 12.53
N LYS A 40 -0.14 22.02 12.04
CA LYS A 40 0.26 20.85 11.25
C LYS A 40 0.20 19.56 12.06
N LEU A 41 0.53 19.62 13.35
CA LEU A 41 0.48 18.49 14.28
C LEU A 41 -0.96 18.05 14.56
N GLU A 42 -1.87 19.02 14.71
CA GLU A 42 -3.30 18.78 14.85
C GLU A 42 -3.86 18.06 13.61
N ILE A 43 -3.56 18.55 12.40
CA ILE A 43 -3.95 17.90 11.15
C ILE A 43 -3.38 16.48 11.07
N LEU A 44 -2.10 16.29 11.41
CA LEU A 44 -1.47 14.97 11.39
C LEU A 44 -2.16 14.00 12.36
N ARG A 45 -2.48 14.44 13.57
CA ARG A 45 -3.21 13.63 14.55
C ARG A 45 -4.63 13.32 14.07
N ARG A 46 -5.37 14.33 13.63
CA ARG A 46 -6.76 14.20 13.20
C ARG A 46 -6.89 13.31 11.97
N ASP A 47 -6.07 13.51 10.95
CA ASP A 47 -6.26 12.89 9.64
C ASP A 47 -5.45 11.60 9.47
N LYS A 48 -4.30 11.44 10.17
CA LYS A 48 -3.51 10.21 10.10
C LYS A 48 -3.72 9.30 11.31
N VAL A 49 -3.69 9.79 12.55
CA VAL A 49 -3.81 8.90 13.71
C VAL A 49 -5.23 8.34 13.84
N ASN A 50 -6.27 9.16 13.67
CA ASN A 50 -7.66 8.68 13.74
C ASN A 50 -8.10 7.87 12.50
N ALA A 51 -7.32 7.87 11.41
CA ALA A 51 -7.57 7.01 10.24
C ALA A 51 -6.90 5.63 10.39
N LEU A 52 -6.02 5.46 11.38
CA LEU A 52 -5.21 4.27 11.60
C LEU A 52 -5.64 3.48 12.84
N THR A 53 -6.88 3.69 13.31
CA THR A 53 -7.41 2.84 14.36
C THR A 53 -7.53 1.39 13.85
N PRO A 54 -7.37 0.39 14.73
CA PRO A 54 -7.50 -1.01 14.35
C PRO A 54 -8.84 -1.30 13.65
N GLU A 55 -9.93 -0.67 14.08
CA GLU A 55 -11.28 -0.89 13.57
C GLU A 55 -11.41 -0.37 12.13
N LYS A 56 -10.92 0.86 11.86
CA LYS A 56 -10.90 1.39 10.49
C LYS A 56 -9.95 0.63 9.58
N THR A 57 -8.85 0.13 10.14
CA THR A 57 -7.94 -0.75 9.41
C THR A 57 -8.64 -2.03 9.01
N GLN A 58 -9.34 -2.68 9.94
CA GLN A 58 -10.07 -3.92 9.68
C GLN A 58 -11.16 -3.73 8.63
N VAL A 59 -11.98 -2.68 8.74
CA VAL A 59 -13.02 -2.36 7.75
C VAL A 59 -12.43 -2.21 6.33
N GLU A 60 -11.26 -1.60 6.20
CA GLU A 60 -10.61 -1.46 4.90
C GLU A 60 -9.97 -2.77 4.41
N LEU A 61 -9.56 -3.67 5.32
CA LEU A 61 -9.11 -5.01 4.96
C LEU A 61 -10.26 -5.89 4.50
N ASP A 62 -11.40 -5.84 5.18
CA ASP A 62 -12.61 -6.60 4.81
C ASP A 62 -13.10 -6.19 3.40
N LYS A 63 -13.11 -4.89 3.10
CA LYS A 63 -13.42 -4.38 1.76
C LYS A 63 -12.41 -4.86 0.71
N ALA A 64 -11.12 -4.83 1.04
CA ALA A 64 -10.07 -5.30 0.13
C ALA A 64 -10.20 -6.79 -0.14
N GLN A 65 -10.51 -7.58 0.89
CA GLN A 65 -10.75 -9.02 0.76
C GLN A 65 -11.96 -9.28 -0.14
N ALA A 66 -13.11 -8.66 0.13
CA ALA A 66 -14.31 -8.83 -0.70
C ALA A 66 -14.07 -8.47 -2.18
N TYR A 67 -13.35 -7.37 -2.44
CA TYR A 67 -12.97 -7.00 -3.81
C TYR A 67 -12.07 -8.06 -4.47
N LEU A 68 -11.10 -8.60 -3.75
CA LEU A 68 -10.21 -9.63 -4.28
C LEU A 68 -10.93 -10.97 -4.48
N GLU A 69 -11.87 -11.31 -3.61
CA GLU A 69 -12.73 -12.48 -3.80
C GLU A 69 -13.58 -12.33 -5.07
N GLU A 70 -14.16 -11.16 -5.33
CA GLU A 70 -14.86 -10.87 -6.57
C GLU A 70 -13.93 -10.95 -7.79
N ALA A 71 -12.76 -10.32 -7.73
CA ALA A 71 -11.77 -10.38 -8.80
C ALA A 71 -11.28 -11.82 -9.09
N ALA A 72 -11.19 -12.67 -8.07
CA ALA A 72 -10.82 -14.07 -8.23
C ALA A 72 -11.83 -14.84 -9.09
N THR A 73 -13.11 -14.46 -9.07
CA THR A 73 -14.16 -15.09 -9.92
C THR A 73 -13.97 -14.79 -11.42
N LEU A 74 -13.18 -13.76 -11.75
CA LEU A 74 -12.90 -13.38 -13.13
C LEU A 74 -11.75 -14.21 -13.74
N LEU A 75 -11.06 -15.03 -12.96
CA LEU A 75 -10.02 -15.92 -13.47
C LEU A 75 -10.66 -17.08 -14.21
N ASN A 76 -10.16 -17.35 -15.42
CA ASN A 76 -10.56 -18.50 -16.22
C ASN A 76 -9.32 -19.17 -16.85
N PRO A 77 -8.55 -19.94 -16.05
CA PRO A 77 -7.27 -20.49 -16.48
C PRO A 77 -7.36 -21.55 -17.58
N SER A 78 -8.56 -22.10 -17.87
CA SER A 78 -8.75 -22.98 -19.02
C SER A 78 -8.67 -22.24 -20.36
N ASP A 79 -9.06 -20.96 -20.36
CA ASP A 79 -9.21 -20.17 -21.58
C ASP A 79 -8.00 -19.25 -21.79
N GLY A 80 -7.35 -18.81 -20.72
CA GLY A 80 -6.13 -18.00 -20.77
C GLY A 80 -5.57 -17.66 -19.40
N PRO A 81 -4.29 -17.25 -19.32
CA PRO A 81 -3.62 -16.96 -18.06
C PRO A 81 -4.07 -15.65 -17.40
N TRP A 82 -4.71 -14.74 -18.14
CA TRP A 82 -5.11 -13.42 -17.66
C TRP A 82 -6.59 -13.37 -17.25
N LEU A 83 -7.01 -12.27 -16.60
CA LEU A 83 -8.40 -12.04 -16.24
C LEU A 83 -9.32 -12.23 -17.45
N PHE A 84 -10.53 -12.72 -17.21
CA PHE A 84 -11.53 -13.05 -18.22
C PHE A 84 -11.08 -14.13 -19.22
N GLY A 85 -10.07 -14.94 -18.89
CA GLY A 85 -9.54 -15.96 -19.79
C GLY A 85 -8.79 -15.38 -20.99
N GLN A 86 -8.30 -14.15 -20.88
CA GLN A 86 -7.58 -13.51 -21.98
C GLN A 86 -6.18 -14.11 -22.17
N GLN A 87 -5.73 -14.15 -23.42
CA GLN A 87 -4.36 -14.56 -23.78
C GLN A 87 -3.34 -13.45 -23.53
N ARG A 88 -3.79 -12.20 -23.39
CA ARG A 88 -2.95 -11.04 -23.09
C ARG A 88 -3.54 -10.23 -21.93
N PRO A 89 -2.71 -9.59 -21.10
CA PRO A 89 -3.20 -8.80 -19.98
C PRO A 89 -3.93 -7.55 -20.48
N THR A 90 -4.88 -7.10 -19.68
CA THR A 90 -5.55 -5.80 -19.80
C THR A 90 -5.00 -4.81 -18.76
N GLU A 91 -5.45 -3.55 -18.82
CA GLU A 91 -5.10 -2.56 -17.79
C GLU A 91 -5.58 -2.98 -16.39
N LEU A 92 -6.69 -3.72 -16.30
CA LEU A 92 -7.18 -4.23 -15.03
C LEU A 92 -6.20 -5.23 -14.40
N ASP A 93 -5.62 -6.12 -15.21
CA ASP A 93 -4.56 -7.04 -14.79
C ASP A 93 -3.38 -6.26 -14.20
N ALA A 94 -2.93 -5.21 -14.88
CA ALA A 94 -1.81 -4.38 -14.42
C ALA A 94 -2.08 -3.75 -13.04
N HIS A 95 -3.28 -3.21 -12.81
CA HIS A 95 -3.66 -2.67 -11.50
C HIS A 95 -3.81 -3.74 -10.43
N LEU A 96 -4.46 -4.86 -10.75
CA LEU A 96 -4.73 -5.94 -9.80
C LEU A 96 -3.43 -6.59 -9.33
N VAL A 97 -2.51 -6.88 -10.24
CA VAL A 97 -1.20 -7.49 -9.91
C VAL A 97 -0.42 -6.59 -8.95
N VAL A 98 -0.35 -5.29 -9.22
CA VAL A 98 0.35 -4.33 -8.34
C VAL A 98 -0.31 -4.27 -6.96
N MET A 99 -1.65 -4.33 -6.89
CA MET A 99 -2.38 -4.37 -5.62
C MET A 99 -2.08 -5.65 -4.82
N ILE A 100 -2.09 -6.82 -5.46
CA ILE A 100 -1.75 -8.11 -4.84
C ILE A 100 -0.34 -8.06 -4.27
N LEU A 101 0.66 -7.71 -5.09
CA LEU A 101 2.05 -7.66 -4.67
C LEU A 101 2.26 -6.66 -3.53
N ARG A 102 1.57 -5.52 -3.56
CA ARG A 102 1.61 -4.53 -2.46
C ARG A 102 1.12 -5.11 -1.15
N LEU A 103 -0.01 -5.82 -1.16
CA LEU A 103 -0.57 -6.44 0.03
C LEU A 103 0.40 -7.47 0.62
N GLN A 104 1.03 -8.26 -0.24
CA GLN A 104 2.03 -9.24 0.17
C GLN A 104 3.29 -8.57 0.76
N ASP A 105 3.82 -7.54 0.10
CA ASP A 105 4.99 -6.79 0.57
C ASP A 105 4.79 -6.19 1.99
N VAL A 106 3.57 -5.75 2.30
CA VAL A 106 3.23 -5.20 3.61
C VAL A 106 2.79 -6.25 4.64
N GLY A 107 2.85 -7.54 4.30
CA GLY A 107 2.53 -8.64 5.21
C GLY A 107 1.04 -8.90 5.39
N ARG A 108 0.21 -8.55 4.41
CA ARG A 108 -1.24 -8.77 4.38
C ARG A 108 -1.65 -9.89 3.40
N ASP A 109 -0.79 -10.90 3.25
CA ASP A 109 -1.04 -12.02 2.34
C ASP A 109 -2.34 -12.77 2.66
N SER A 110 -2.77 -12.78 3.93
CA SER A 110 -4.03 -13.41 4.36
C SER A 110 -5.30 -12.80 3.74
N VAL A 111 -5.22 -11.58 3.23
CA VAL A 111 -6.34 -10.88 2.56
C VAL A 111 -6.47 -11.30 1.09
N VAL A 112 -5.41 -11.87 0.52
CA VAL A 112 -5.38 -12.27 -0.89
C VAL A 112 -5.87 -13.71 -1.00
N PRO A 113 -6.89 -14.01 -1.83
CA PRO A 113 -7.28 -15.39 -2.14
C PRO A 113 -6.15 -16.18 -2.81
N ASP A 114 -6.03 -17.48 -2.53
CA ASP A 114 -4.90 -18.29 -3.03
C ASP A 114 -4.81 -18.34 -4.56
N SER A 115 -5.95 -18.32 -5.27
CA SER A 115 -5.97 -18.22 -6.74
C SER A 115 -5.33 -16.93 -7.24
N LEU A 116 -5.59 -15.80 -6.56
CA LEU A 116 -4.97 -14.52 -6.87
C LEU A 116 -3.50 -14.44 -6.45
N LYS A 117 -3.07 -15.19 -5.41
CA LYS A 117 -1.63 -15.31 -5.11
C LYS A 117 -0.88 -16.01 -6.24
N GLN A 118 -1.44 -17.09 -6.77
CA GLN A 118 -0.86 -17.81 -7.91
C GLN A 118 -0.83 -16.93 -9.17
N TYR A 119 -1.92 -16.24 -9.43
CA TYR A 119 -2.01 -15.26 -10.53
C TYR A 119 -0.99 -14.12 -10.38
N GLY A 120 -0.85 -13.54 -9.18
CA GLY A 120 0.15 -12.51 -8.90
C GLY A 120 1.58 -12.99 -9.08
N LYS A 121 1.87 -14.25 -8.70
CA LYS A 121 3.17 -14.88 -8.96
C LYS A 121 3.44 -15.06 -10.45
N MET A 122 2.46 -15.57 -11.19
CA MET A 122 2.55 -15.72 -12.65
C MET A 122 2.83 -14.37 -13.33
N ALA A 123 2.09 -13.32 -12.95
CA ALA A 123 2.28 -11.99 -13.50
C ALA A 123 3.62 -11.35 -13.09
N PHE A 124 4.12 -11.60 -11.87
CA PHE A 124 5.45 -11.17 -11.46
C PHE A 124 6.56 -11.84 -12.28
N ASP A 125 6.30 -13.06 -12.77
CA ASP A 125 7.24 -13.79 -13.61
C ASP A 125 7.24 -13.36 -15.08
N GLU A 126 6.22 -12.61 -15.50
CA GLU A 126 6.05 -12.12 -16.87
C GLU A 126 7.20 -11.17 -17.28
N PRO A 127 7.81 -11.36 -18.48
CA PRO A 127 8.95 -10.54 -18.91
C PRO A 127 8.67 -9.04 -18.94
N SER A 128 7.46 -8.63 -19.36
CA SER A 128 7.05 -7.23 -19.40
C SER A 128 7.01 -6.61 -18.00
N PHE A 129 6.50 -7.35 -17.02
CA PHE A 129 6.45 -6.91 -15.63
C PHE A 129 7.85 -6.85 -15.01
N LYS A 130 8.68 -7.86 -15.26
CA LYS A 130 10.10 -7.89 -14.83
C LYS A 130 10.90 -6.71 -15.41
N ALA A 131 10.65 -6.34 -16.66
CA ALA A 131 11.32 -5.20 -17.30
C ALA A 131 11.01 -3.87 -16.60
N VAL A 132 9.77 -3.68 -16.15
CA VAL A 132 9.35 -2.48 -15.41
C VAL A 132 9.86 -2.52 -13.95
N MET A 133 9.65 -3.63 -13.26
CA MET A 133 9.96 -3.72 -11.83
C MET A 133 11.44 -3.93 -11.56
N GLY A 134 12.22 -4.52 -12.49
CA GLY A 134 13.65 -4.78 -12.31
C GLY A 134 13.95 -5.62 -11.06
N GLY A 135 13.03 -6.52 -10.67
CA GLY A 135 13.13 -7.32 -9.44
C GLY A 135 12.94 -6.53 -8.14
N ARG A 136 12.47 -5.28 -8.20
CA ARG A 136 12.13 -4.48 -7.01
C ARG A 136 10.78 -4.94 -6.43
N SER A 137 10.62 -4.77 -5.13
CA SER A 137 9.29 -4.85 -4.50
C SER A 137 8.47 -3.62 -4.87
N THR A 138 7.17 -3.65 -4.58
CA THR A 138 6.33 -2.48 -4.77
C THR A 138 6.65 -1.37 -3.75
N MET A 139 7.24 -1.72 -2.60
CA MET A 139 7.63 -0.76 -1.58
C MET A 139 8.85 0.06 -2.01
N TYR A 140 8.74 1.39 -1.94
CA TYR A 140 9.91 2.26 -2.03
C TYR A 140 10.59 2.33 -0.67
N ASP A 141 11.83 1.85 -0.59
CA ASP A 141 12.62 1.81 0.63
C ASP A 141 13.49 3.07 0.83
N GLY A 142 13.40 4.05 -0.07
CA GLY A 142 14.21 5.27 -0.01
C GLY A 142 15.67 5.07 -0.44
N SER A 143 16.11 3.83 -0.70
CA SER A 143 17.50 3.54 -1.03
C SER A 143 17.87 3.90 -2.46
N GLY A 144 16.86 4.22 -3.30
CA GLY A 144 17.04 4.56 -4.71
C GLY A 144 18.05 3.63 -5.35
N SER A 145 17.77 2.32 -5.33
CA SER A 145 18.73 1.26 -5.62
C SER A 145 19.67 1.62 -6.77
N LYS A 146 20.88 2.06 -6.43
CA LYS A 146 22.06 1.84 -7.24
C LYS A 146 22.35 0.35 -7.10
N LYS A 147 21.93 -0.43 -8.09
CA LYS A 147 22.57 -1.71 -8.40
C LYS A 147 23.52 -1.46 -9.55
#